data_AF-G0A2X2-F1
#
_entry.id   AF-G0A2X2-F1
#
_cell.length_a   1.000
_cell.length_b   1.000
_cell.length_c   1.000
_cell.angle_alpha   90.00
_cell.angle_beta   90.00
_cell.angle_gamma   90.00
#
_symmetry.space_group_name_H-M   'P 1'
#
loop_
_entity.id
_entity.type
_entity.pdbx_description
1 polymer ?
#
loop_
_entity_poly.entity_id
_entity_poly.type
_entity_poly.pdbx_seq_one_letter_code
_entity_poly.pdbx_strand_id
1 'polypeptide(L)'
;MLKQTLNHSRLAIAVTVALSGVGAAHAAADCVMPQPRPPQAQESVSADGKTTTIITPENTIFAAQDPFAEPPGTNHLPTVYKNVCDGNGVEILNTLPSTPDHPYNLHPDPVITPIDKTSPTDDLMKAIKQISKSDREYYENHYGRYEDHDRNHRNDKMSVKAAAQLGLDILEGNPVPNRNYSGIPLLHYNGPNKIKRVQPIFNDAGEKIGGMVEVHQIWFDSHIEGDTNMIDPSDVLDVPWTIHYKVDTLNRGHEDFAPMVMYFDDPALSPPGMPPMPNVLMDQTFFPMEDGTRTEYMMQMAQGKYWNLSYHWGWRQHPPRVQVIENARKRVGPKSLPEWETSVFGQNPRADEASKLAAIAKIGDLAPAKRMWNTLREIQAKGHANKKQIKELNRAFEQWHNRTKLPDGFKADPDADWTIAFINNTIYGEMKGILDESQTTYPDWKTRGTTVKIKMLNGDYFDHAYFNVDFGGRRGWENTFQSTEAIGGAGQWFTFGRAHWWVNAGMPTASRPGLIMTPPATKVNGGDVIGEHNIVIQMNFEPSRRLRWYQFDPLHHEVAVWSIH
;
A
#
# COMPACT_ATOMS: atom_id res chain seq x y z
N MET A 1 -9.53 -83.68 19.11
CA MET A 1 -8.42 -82.72 19.32
C MET A 1 -7.76 -82.43 17.97
N LEU A 2 -8.17 -81.36 17.28
CA LEU A 2 -7.45 -80.80 16.13
C LEU A 2 -7.35 -79.29 16.37
N LYS A 3 -6.14 -78.71 16.34
CA LYS A 3 -5.92 -77.27 16.39
C LYS A 3 -5.74 -76.73 14.97
N GLN A 4 -6.48 -75.69 14.62
CA GLN A 4 -6.20 -74.89 13.43
C GLN A 4 -4.93 -74.06 13.66
N THR A 5 -3.97 -74.15 12.73
CA THR A 5 -2.88 -73.20 12.59
C THR A 5 -3.31 -72.10 11.62
N LEU A 6 -3.22 -70.82 12.04
CA LEU A 6 -3.49 -69.69 11.15
C LEU A 6 -2.32 -69.44 10.20
N ASN A 7 -2.64 -69.06 8.97
CA ASN A 7 -1.67 -68.63 7.97
C ASN A 7 -1.03 -67.29 8.37
N HIS A 8 0.29 -67.18 8.20
CA HIS A 8 1.05 -65.92 8.16
C HIS A 8 1.85 -65.88 6.86
N SER A 9 1.32 -65.22 5.83
CA SER A 9 2.07 -64.76 4.64
C SER A 9 1.11 -64.16 3.59
N ARG A 10 0.82 -62.85 3.71
CA ARG A 10 0.36 -61.93 2.63
C ARG A 10 0.04 -60.53 3.21
N LEU A 11 1.05 -59.83 3.71
CA LEU A 11 0.97 -58.38 3.94
C LEU A 11 2.36 -57.71 3.85
N ALA A 12 2.99 -57.86 2.70
CA ALA A 12 4.15 -57.07 2.27
C ALA A 12 4.11 -56.99 0.74
N ILE A 13 4.53 -55.85 0.16
CA ILE A 13 4.36 -55.40 -1.25
C ILE A 13 3.07 -54.57 -1.47
N ALA A 14 3.12 -53.30 -1.04
CA ALA A 14 2.21 -52.23 -1.47
C ALA A 14 2.70 -50.79 -1.15
N VAL A 15 3.99 -50.55 -0.83
CA VAL A 15 4.48 -49.23 -0.32
C VAL A 15 5.83 -48.83 -0.93
N THR A 16 6.04 -48.98 -2.25
CA THR A 16 7.36 -48.67 -2.86
C THR A 16 7.32 -48.17 -4.31
N VAL A 17 6.26 -47.44 -4.72
CA VAL A 17 6.21 -46.74 -6.03
C VAL A 17 5.55 -45.34 -5.93
N ALA A 18 5.79 -44.61 -4.84
CA ALA A 18 5.24 -43.25 -4.64
C ALA A 18 6.29 -42.20 -4.23
N LEU A 19 7.58 -42.56 -4.17
CA LEU A 19 8.68 -41.69 -3.73
C LEU A 19 9.82 -41.52 -4.75
N SER A 20 9.73 -42.19 -5.91
CA SER A 20 10.74 -42.12 -6.98
C SER A 20 10.39 -41.11 -8.11
N GLY A 21 9.22 -40.49 -8.08
CA GLY A 21 8.77 -39.53 -9.11
C GLY A 21 9.21 -38.07 -8.89
N VAL A 22 9.58 -37.69 -7.67
CA VAL A 22 9.89 -36.29 -7.32
C VAL A 22 11.38 -35.95 -7.54
N GLY A 23 12.25 -36.95 -7.56
CA GLY A 23 13.71 -36.77 -7.64
C GLY A 23 14.26 -36.41 -9.03
N ALA A 24 13.47 -36.49 -10.10
CA ALA A 24 13.96 -36.34 -11.47
C ALA A 24 13.83 -34.93 -12.07
N ALA A 25 13.08 -34.01 -11.43
CA ALA A 25 12.89 -32.63 -11.91
C ALA A 25 13.78 -31.60 -11.17
N HIS A 26 14.26 -31.92 -9.97
CA HIS A 26 15.04 -31.01 -9.12
C HIS A 26 16.51 -30.80 -9.56
N ALA A 27 16.90 -31.32 -10.72
CA ALA A 27 18.31 -31.37 -11.17
C ALA A 27 18.66 -30.40 -12.31
N ALA A 28 17.76 -29.48 -12.70
CA ALA A 28 17.94 -28.67 -13.91
C ALA A 28 17.57 -27.17 -13.81
N ALA A 29 17.01 -26.69 -12.70
CA ALA A 29 16.66 -25.27 -12.53
C ALA A 29 17.80 -24.50 -11.83
N ASP A 30 18.36 -23.48 -12.49
CA ASP A 30 19.41 -22.62 -11.93
C ASP A 30 18.85 -21.40 -11.15
N CYS A 31 17.70 -21.60 -10.50
CA CYS A 31 16.96 -20.56 -9.78
C CYS A 31 16.38 -21.11 -8.45
N VAL A 32 15.85 -20.23 -7.60
CA VAL A 32 15.27 -20.57 -6.30
C VAL A 32 13.81 -21.01 -6.47
N MET A 33 13.54 -22.31 -6.30
CA MET A 33 12.19 -22.86 -6.41
C MET A 33 11.21 -22.21 -5.41
N PRO A 34 9.93 -22.01 -5.76
CA PRO A 34 8.92 -21.49 -4.83
C PRO A 34 8.78 -22.37 -3.58
N GLN A 35 8.69 -21.73 -2.41
CA GLN A 35 8.44 -22.45 -1.15
C GLN A 35 7.04 -23.09 -1.15
N PRO A 36 6.85 -24.22 -0.43
CA PRO A 36 5.57 -24.92 -0.38
C PRO A 36 4.39 -23.99 -0.09
N ARG A 37 3.30 -24.18 -0.85
CA ARG A 37 2.05 -23.42 -0.65
C ARG A 37 1.37 -23.96 0.62
N PRO A 38 1.11 -23.14 1.65
CA PRO A 38 0.48 -23.62 2.87
C PRO A 38 -1.04 -23.83 2.61
N PRO A 39 -1.76 -24.56 3.49
CA PRO A 39 -3.18 -24.79 3.29
C PRO A 39 -4.01 -23.48 3.27
N GLN A 40 -5.22 -23.55 2.72
CA GLN A 40 -6.17 -22.45 2.79
C GLN A 40 -6.54 -22.15 4.25
N ALA A 41 -6.74 -20.87 4.59
CA ALA A 41 -7.35 -20.50 5.87
C ALA A 41 -8.81 -20.97 5.93
N GLN A 42 -9.27 -21.35 7.12
CA GLN A 42 -10.69 -21.57 7.36
C GLN A 42 -11.34 -20.21 7.60
N GLU A 43 -12.36 -19.89 6.81
CA GLU A 43 -13.10 -18.63 6.96
C GLU A 43 -14.58 -18.89 7.19
N SER A 44 -15.15 -18.15 8.13
CA SER A 44 -16.59 -18.13 8.41
C SER A 44 -17.07 -16.69 8.54
N VAL A 45 -18.36 -16.47 8.30
CA VAL A 45 -19.01 -15.17 8.51
C VAL A 45 -20.16 -15.38 9.49
N SER A 46 -20.31 -14.47 10.45
CA SER A 46 -21.38 -14.47 11.45
C SER A 46 -22.76 -14.41 10.79
N ALA A 47 -23.79 -14.91 11.48
CA ALA A 47 -25.14 -15.01 10.94
C ALA A 47 -25.79 -13.65 10.59
N ASP A 48 -25.30 -12.56 11.17
CA ASP A 48 -25.71 -11.18 10.86
C ASP A 48 -24.91 -10.53 9.71
N GLY A 49 -23.92 -11.24 9.17
CA GLY A 49 -23.05 -10.78 8.10
C GLY A 49 -21.92 -9.82 8.53
N LYS A 50 -21.84 -9.42 9.81
CA LYS A 50 -20.99 -8.29 10.24
C LYS A 50 -19.57 -8.67 10.70
N THR A 51 -19.28 -9.95 10.90
CA THR A 51 -17.99 -10.41 11.40
C THR A 51 -17.46 -11.56 10.55
N THR A 52 -16.25 -11.41 10.01
CA THR A 52 -15.51 -12.52 9.41
C THR A 52 -14.53 -13.10 10.43
N THR A 53 -14.61 -14.40 10.70
CA THR A 53 -13.63 -15.13 11.51
C THR A 53 -12.75 -15.97 10.60
N ILE A 54 -11.45 -15.84 10.78
CA ILE A 54 -10.40 -16.42 9.93
C ILE A 54 -9.46 -17.22 10.83
N ILE A 55 -9.27 -18.49 10.52
CA ILE A 55 -8.32 -19.36 11.21
C ILE A 55 -7.29 -19.78 10.16
N THR A 56 -6.11 -19.16 10.23
CA THR A 56 -4.97 -19.60 9.42
C THR A 56 -4.59 -21.03 9.85
N PRO A 57 -4.19 -21.93 8.94
CA PRO A 57 -3.77 -23.27 9.32
C PRO A 57 -2.45 -23.22 10.09
N GLU A 58 -2.22 -24.22 10.92
CA GLU A 58 -0.96 -24.38 11.63
C GLU A 58 0.23 -24.50 10.67
N ASN A 59 1.28 -23.71 10.91
CA ASN A 59 2.51 -23.80 10.15
C ASN A 59 3.36 -24.99 10.60
N THR A 60 3.27 -26.11 9.89
CA THR A 60 4.10 -27.31 10.14
C THR A 60 5.44 -27.31 9.40
N ILE A 61 5.76 -26.26 8.62
CA ILE A 61 7.02 -26.16 7.85
C ILE A 61 8.17 -25.72 8.76
N PHE A 62 7.91 -24.75 9.64
CA PHE A 62 8.86 -24.24 10.62
C PHE A 62 8.48 -24.66 12.04
N ALA A 63 9.47 -25.00 12.86
CA ALA A 63 9.26 -25.30 14.27
C ALA A 63 8.76 -24.06 15.03
N ALA A 64 7.93 -24.25 16.04
CA ALA A 64 7.43 -23.15 16.86
C ALA A 64 8.57 -22.56 17.71
N GLN A 65 8.71 -21.23 17.71
CA GLN A 65 9.76 -20.48 18.41
C GLN A 65 9.27 -19.05 18.64
N ASP A 66 9.68 -18.37 19.72
CA ASP A 66 9.49 -16.92 19.84
C ASP A 66 10.62 -16.22 19.07
N PRO A 67 10.36 -15.57 17.92
CA PRO A 67 11.40 -14.96 17.09
C PRO A 67 12.00 -13.70 17.72
N PHE A 68 11.39 -13.16 18.78
CA PHE A 68 11.91 -12.01 19.54
C PHE A 68 12.84 -12.44 20.68
N ALA A 69 12.55 -13.57 21.32
CA ALA A 69 13.44 -14.17 22.31
C ALA A 69 14.64 -14.89 21.65
N GLU A 70 14.39 -15.59 20.54
CA GLU A 70 15.39 -16.36 19.79
C GLU A 70 15.43 -15.86 18.33
N PRO A 71 16.13 -14.75 18.05
CA PRO A 71 16.23 -14.21 16.70
C PRO A 71 17.14 -15.10 15.81
N PRO A 72 16.88 -15.16 14.49
CA PRO A 72 15.88 -14.41 13.72
C PRO A 72 14.48 -15.04 13.68
N GLY A 73 14.27 -16.20 14.32
CA GLY A 73 13.10 -17.06 14.13
C GLY A 73 13.35 -18.22 13.17
N THR A 74 12.51 -19.25 13.23
CA THR A 74 12.62 -20.48 12.42
C THR A 74 12.19 -20.31 10.96
N ASN A 75 11.50 -19.22 10.62
CA ASN A 75 11.05 -18.87 9.28
C ASN A 75 12.10 -18.10 8.46
N HIS A 76 13.29 -17.83 9.02
CA HIS A 76 14.40 -17.25 8.27
C HIS A 76 15.10 -18.33 7.44
N LEU A 77 15.08 -18.17 6.12
CA LEU A 77 15.67 -19.06 5.13
C LEU A 77 17.14 -18.67 4.85
N PRO A 78 17.99 -19.62 4.44
CA PRO A 78 19.33 -19.28 3.95
C PRO A 78 19.25 -18.42 2.69
N THR A 79 19.94 -17.28 2.67
CA THR A 79 20.02 -16.39 1.50
C THR A 79 20.64 -17.09 0.29
N VAL A 80 19.93 -17.07 -0.84
CA VAL A 80 20.42 -17.58 -2.13
C VAL A 80 20.48 -16.45 -3.16
N TYR A 81 21.69 -16.11 -3.60
CA TYR A 81 21.96 -15.08 -4.60
C TYR A 81 21.67 -15.55 -6.04
N LYS A 82 20.42 -15.93 -6.31
CA LYS A 82 19.88 -16.29 -7.62
C LYS A 82 18.47 -15.71 -7.79
N ASN A 83 18.00 -15.58 -9.02
CA ASN A 83 16.59 -15.34 -9.31
C ASN A 83 15.71 -16.49 -8.76
N VAL A 84 14.41 -16.26 -8.56
CA VAL A 84 13.43 -17.31 -8.24
C VAL A 84 12.94 -18.01 -9.51
N CYS A 85 12.44 -19.23 -9.35
CA CYS A 85 11.68 -19.91 -10.39
C CYS A 85 10.16 -19.66 -10.21
N ASP A 86 9.38 -19.93 -11.24
CA ASP A 86 7.97 -20.31 -11.13
C ASP A 86 7.84 -21.77 -10.64
N GLY A 87 6.60 -22.24 -10.45
CA GLY A 87 6.31 -23.62 -10.05
C GLY A 87 6.59 -24.67 -11.14
N ASN A 88 6.95 -24.27 -12.37
CA ASN A 88 7.43 -25.17 -13.43
C ASN A 88 8.97 -25.29 -13.44
N GLY A 89 9.68 -24.48 -12.63
CA GLY A 89 11.15 -24.40 -12.66
C GLY A 89 11.70 -23.44 -13.72
N VAL A 90 10.86 -22.58 -14.30
CA VAL A 90 11.27 -21.52 -15.24
C VAL A 90 11.70 -20.28 -14.45
N GLU A 91 12.84 -19.72 -14.78
CA GLU A 91 13.38 -18.53 -14.12
C GLU A 91 12.49 -17.29 -14.31
N ILE A 92 12.20 -16.61 -13.19
CA ILE A 92 11.58 -15.28 -13.16
C ILE A 92 12.72 -14.27 -13.11
N LEU A 93 13.02 -13.65 -14.24
CA LEU A 93 14.15 -12.71 -14.36
C LEU A 93 13.95 -11.49 -13.46
N ASN A 94 15.03 -10.80 -13.09
CA ASN A 94 14.99 -9.59 -12.26
C ASN A 94 14.35 -9.82 -10.88
N THR A 95 14.66 -10.96 -10.25
CA THR A 95 14.24 -11.35 -8.88
C THR A 95 15.40 -11.61 -7.92
N LEU A 96 16.60 -11.12 -8.29
CA LEU A 96 17.80 -11.05 -7.46
C LEU A 96 18.20 -9.58 -7.28
N PRO A 97 17.75 -8.89 -6.21
CA PRO A 97 17.90 -7.44 -6.11
C PRO A 97 19.31 -6.98 -5.75
N SER A 98 20.10 -7.83 -5.09
CA SER A 98 21.40 -7.49 -4.50
C SER A 98 22.29 -8.74 -4.38
N THR A 99 23.61 -8.55 -4.40
CA THR A 99 24.64 -9.56 -4.08
C THR A 99 25.74 -8.92 -3.19
N PRO A 100 26.67 -9.70 -2.60
CA PRO A 100 27.75 -9.13 -1.78
C PRO A 100 28.64 -8.13 -2.53
N ASP A 101 28.86 -8.35 -3.83
CA ASP A 101 29.75 -7.53 -4.66
C ASP A 101 29.00 -6.44 -5.44
N HIS A 102 27.67 -6.56 -5.59
CA HIS A 102 26.82 -5.62 -6.30
C HIS A 102 25.54 -5.30 -5.49
N PRO A 103 25.48 -4.14 -4.80
CA PRO A 103 24.36 -3.84 -3.90
C PRO A 103 23.04 -3.57 -4.65
N TYR A 104 23.10 -3.09 -5.90
CA TYR A 104 21.97 -2.68 -6.72
C TYR A 104 21.99 -3.40 -8.07
N ASN A 105 21.36 -4.58 -8.18
CA ASN A 105 21.35 -5.33 -9.45
C ASN A 105 20.30 -4.85 -10.44
N LEU A 106 19.21 -4.23 -9.95
CA LEU A 106 18.01 -3.96 -10.74
C LEU A 106 17.93 -2.53 -11.28
N HIS A 107 18.95 -1.70 -11.07
CA HIS A 107 19.06 -0.39 -11.70
C HIS A 107 20.52 0.04 -11.78
N PRO A 108 20.91 0.87 -12.78
CA PRO A 108 22.17 1.61 -12.74
C PRO A 108 22.14 2.68 -11.64
N ASP A 109 23.28 3.32 -11.36
CA ASP A 109 23.35 4.46 -10.44
C ASP A 109 22.26 5.52 -10.77
N PRO A 110 21.40 5.89 -9.79
CA PRO A 110 20.32 6.84 -10.03
C PRO A 110 20.82 8.25 -10.41
N VAL A 111 20.06 8.95 -11.25
CA VAL A 111 20.36 10.34 -11.59
C VAL A 111 19.71 11.27 -10.57
N ILE A 112 20.52 12.07 -9.87
CA ILE A 112 20.05 13.00 -8.82
C ILE A 112 20.18 14.44 -9.32
N THR A 113 19.12 15.24 -9.18
CA THR A 113 19.11 16.66 -9.55
C THR A 113 18.43 17.53 -8.48
N PRO A 114 18.91 18.76 -8.19
CA PRO A 114 18.25 19.66 -7.24
C PRO A 114 16.92 20.22 -7.76
N ILE A 115 15.93 20.36 -6.88
CA ILE A 115 14.59 20.89 -7.18
C ILE A 115 14.08 21.86 -6.08
N ASP A 116 13.02 22.64 -6.36
CA ASP A 116 12.27 23.34 -5.30
C ASP A 116 11.58 22.30 -4.40
N LYS A 117 11.99 22.25 -3.14
CA LYS A 117 11.45 21.30 -2.16
C LYS A 117 10.08 21.66 -1.60
N THR A 118 9.46 22.78 -1.99
CA THR A 118 8.16 23.20 -1.43
C THR A 118 7.10 22.11 -1.60
N SER A 119 6.59 21.60 -0.48
CA SER A 119 5.62 20.50 -0.42
C SER A 119 4.16 21.00 -0.50
N PRO A 120 3.18 20.12 -0.81
CA PRO A 120 1.76 20.43 -0.67
C PRO A 120 1.41 20.96 0.73
N THR A 121 2.01 20.37 1.77
CA THR A 121 1.85 20.79 3.17
C THR A 121 2.30 22.23 3.40
N ASP A 122 3.44 22.64 2.84
CA ASP A 122 4.00 23.97 3.04
C ASP A 122 3.10 25.05 2.42
N ASP A 123 2.58 24.82 1.21
CA ASP A 123 1.69 25.77 0.52
C ASP A 123 0.24 25.73 1.05
N LEU A 124 -0.26 24.58 1.52
CA LEU A 124 -1.52 24.51 2.28
C LEU A 124 -1.41 25.30 3.60
N MET A 125 -0.31 25.13 4.34
CA MET A 125 -0.05 25.90 5.56
C MET A 125 0.10 27.40 5.24
N LYS A 126 0.75 27.77 4.13
CA LYS A 126 0.81 29.16 3.64
C LYS A 126 -0.60 29.70 3.37
N ALA A 127 -1.45 28.96 2.67
CA ALA A 127 -2.83 29.33 2.37
C ALA A 127 -3.67 29.52 3.65
N ILE A 128 -3.69 28.53 4.55
CA ILE A 128 -4.44 28.58 5.82
C ILE A 128 -3.97 29.75 6.68
N LYS A 129 -2.66 30.04 6.72
CA LYS A 129 -2.09 31.19 7.45
C LYS A 129 -2.53 32.53 6.87
N GLN A 130 -2.60 32.68 5.54
CA GLN A 130 -3.09 33.92 4.91
C GLN A 130 -4.60 34.12 5.13
N ILE A 131 -5.39 33.04 5.01
CA ILE A 131 -6.83 33.06 5.37
C ILE A 131 -7.01 33.48 6.84
N SER A 132 -6.24 32.91 7.75
CA SER A 132 -6.33 33.20 9.20
C SER A 132 -5.95 34.65 9.55
N LYS A 133 -4.92 35.21 8.90
CA LYS A 133 -4.55 36.63 9.06
C LYS A 133 -5.67 37.58 8.63
N SER A 134 -6.45 37.20 7.62
CA SER A 134 -7.52 38.06 7.10
C SER A 134 -8.72 38.21 8.05
N ASP A 135 -9.02 37.25 8.92
CA ASP A 135 -10.04 37.40 9.98
C ASP A 135 -9.59 38.48 10.98
N ARG A 136 -8.29 38.51 11.34
CA ARG A 136 -7.71 39.55 12.19
C ARG A 136 -7.86 40.94 11.54
N GLU A 137 -7.43 41.10 10.28
CA GLU A 137 -7.55 42.37 9.57
C GLU A 137 -9.01 42.76 9.28
N TYR A 138 -9.92 41.81 9.04
CA TYR A 138 -11.35 42.09 8.85
C TYR A 138 -11.99 42.60 10.15
N TYR A 139 -11.74 41.93 11.28
CA TYR A 139 -12.21 42.38 12.60
C TYR A 139 -11.63 43.74 12.99
N GLU A 140 -10.32 43.95 12.85
CA GLU A 140 -9.66 45.23 13.15
C GLU A 140 -10.23 46.40 12.32
N ASN A 141 -10.59 46.15 11.04
CA ASN A 141 -11.17 47.18 10.17
C ASN A 141 -12.68 47.40 10.37
N HIS A 142 -13.45 46.43 10.85
CA HIS A 142 -14.92 46.56 11.03
C HIS A 142 -15.36 46.85 12.47
N TYR A 143 -14.56 46.52 13.48
CA TYR A 143 -14.94 46.65 14.90
C TYR A 143 -13.99 47.52 15.75
N GLY A 144 -12.92 48.05 15.16
CA GLY A 144 -12.00 48.96 15.84
C GLY A 144 -10.58 48.39 15.97
N ARG A 145 -9.63 49.31 15.98
CA ARG A 145 -8.21 49.06 15.72
C ARG A 145 -7.50 48.42 16.93
N TYR A 146 -6.83 47.30 16.70
CA TYR A 146 -5.66 46.91 17.50
C TYR A 146 -4.42 47.47 16.77
N GLU A 147 -3.60 48.29 17.42
CA GLU A 147 -2.43 48.89 16.76
C GLU A 147 -1.25 47.91 16.74
N ASP A 148 -1.12 47.17 15.64
CA ASP A 148 0.09 46.40 15.34
C ASP A 148 1.08 47.25 14.51
N HIS A 149 2.35 47.22 14.91
CA HIS A 149 3.39 48.13 14.43
C HIS A 149 4.21 47.59 13.25
N ASP A 150 4.08 46.31 12.89
CA ASP A 150 4.89 45.70 11.82
C ASP A 150 4.27 45.94 10.42
N ARG A 151 4.56 47.12 9.85
CA ARG A 151 4.08 47.52 8.52
C ARG A 151 4.95 47.05 7.34
N ASN A 152 6.07 46.38 7.57
CA ASN A 152 7.10 46.15 6.54
C ASN A 152 6.92 44.84 5.74
N HIS A 153 6.02 43.95 6.12
CA HIS A 153 5.78 42.66 5.47
C HIS A 153 4.67 42.67 4.39
N ARG A 154 4.52 43.77 3.63
CA ARG A 154 3.37 43.96 2.70
C ARG A 154 3.47 43.26 1.33
N ASN A 155 4.65 42.79 0.92
CA ASN A 155 4.90 42.38 -0.48
C ASN A 155 4.57 40.92 -0.82
N ASP A 156 4.23 40.06 0.15
CA ASP A 156 3.80 38.64 -0.08
C ASP A 156 2.37 38.40 0.44
N LYS A 157 1.48 39.40 0.26
CA LYS A 157 0.06 39.32 0.66
C LYS A 157 -0.81 38.74 -0.45
N MET A 158 -1.08 37.45 -0.35
CA MET A 158 -2.12 36.78 -1.13
C MET A 158 -3.52 37.17 -0.60
N SER A 159 -4.49 37.41 -1.49
CA SER A 159 -5.88 37.67 -1.08
C SER A 159 -6.55 36.41 -0.54
N VAL A 160 -7.61 36.55 0.27
CA VAL A 160 -8.34 35.38 0.83
C VAL A 160 -8.86 34.45 -0.26
N LYS A 161 -9.38 35.03 -1.36
CA LYS A 161 -9.83 34.24 -2.52
C LYS A 161 -8.68 33.49 -3.20
N ALA A 162 -7.52 34.13 -3.36
CA ALA A 162 -6.35 33.48 -3.95
C ALA A 162 -5.74 32.41 -3.02
N ALA A 163 -5.76 32.61 -1.70
CA ALA A 163 -5.32 31.61 -0.73
C ALA A 163 -6.27 30.41 -0.68
N ALA A 164 -7.58 30.65 -0.71
CA ALA A 164 -8.56 29.58 -0.83
C ALA A 164 -8.44 28.84 -2.16
N GLN A 165 -8.21 29.55 -3.27
CA GLN A 165 -7.95 28.96 -4.58
C GLN A 165 -6.71 28.07 -4.58
N LEU A 166 -5.57 28.54 -4.05
CA LEU A 166 -4.34 27.72 -3.94
C LEU A 166 -4.60 26.42 -3.17
N GLY A 167 -5.32 26.48 -2.04
CA GLY A 167 -5.68 25.28 -1.29
C GLY A 167 -6.58 24.32 -2.08
N LEU A 168 -7.53 24.85 -2.86
CA LEU A 168 -8.36 24.04 -3.77
C LEU A 168 -7.54 23.42 -4.89
N ASP A 169 -6.61 24.16 -5.49
CA ASP A 169 -5.76 23.68 -6.56
C ASP A 169 -4.84 22.54 -6.11
N ILE A 170 -4.33 22.61 -4.89
CA ILE A 170 -3.56 21.52 -4.27
C ILE A 170 -4.45 20.28 -4.03
N LEU A 171 -5.63 20.47 -3.41
CA LEU A 171 -6.52 19.35 -3.09
C LEU A 171 -7.10 18.67 -4.34
N GLU A 172 -7.47 19.44 -5.36
CA GLU A 172 -8.02 18.96 -6.63
C GLU A 172 -6.93 18.54 -7.65
N GLY A 173 -5.65 18.80 -7.36
CA GLY A 173 -4.54 18.52 -8.28
C GLY A 173 -4.56 19.38 -9.55
N ASN A 174 -5.08 20.61 -9.47
CA ASN A 174 -5.00 21.57 -10.56
C ASN A 174 -3.54 22.07 -10.75
N PRO A 175 -3.20 22.71 -11.88
CA PRO A 175 -1.84 23.22 -12.10
C PRO A 175 -1.44 24.30 -11.08
N VAL A 176 -0.33 24.09 -10.38
CA VAL A 176 0.27 25.08 -9.46
C VAL A 176 1.62 25.52 -10.01
N PRO A 177 1.79 26.79 -10.44
CA PRO A 177 3.02 27.24 -11.11
C PRO A 177 4.28 27.03 -10.26
N ASN A 178 5.34 26.53 -10.88
CA ASN A 178 6.64 26.28 -10.26
C ASN A 178 6.57 25.33 -9.04
N ARG A 179 5.74 24.27 -9.12
CA ARG A 179 5.65 23.21 -8.11
C ARG A 179 5.82 21.84 -8.71
N ASN A 180 6.68 21.04 -8.09
CA ASN A 180 6.96 19.67 -8.49
C ASN A 180 5.76 18.73 -8.25
N TYR A 181 4.92 19.04 -7.26
CA TYR A 181 3.66 18.33 -7.01
C TYR A 181 2.50 18.73 -7.94
N SER A 182 2.68 19.73 -8.82
CA SER A 182 1.61 20.28 -9.65
C SER A 182 0.96 19.21 -10.54
N GLY A 183 -0.35 19.01 -10.38
CA GLY A 183 -1.10 17.98 -11.11
C GLY A 183 -1.51 16.77 -10.27
N ILE A 184 -0.87 16.54 -9.13
CA ILE A 184 -1.12 15.42 -8.21
C ILE A 184 -2.12 15.87 -7.12
N PRO A 185 -3.34 15.31 -7.06
CA PRO A 185 -4.35 15.70 -6.08
C PRO A 185 -4.18 14.98 -4.72
N LEU A 186 -4.61 15.63 -3.64
CA LEU A 186 -4.74 15.04 -2.29
C LEU A 186 -6.16 14.54 -1.98
N LEU A 187 -7.12 14.85 -2.85
CA LEU A 187 -8.40 14.16 -2.94
C LEU A 187 -8.25 13.01 -3.92
N HIS A 188 -8.37 11.77 -3.46
CA HIS A 188 -8.14 10.58 -4.29
C HIS A 188 -9.38 10.20 -5.13
N TYR A 189 -9.88 11.17 -5.89
CA TYR A 189 -11.08 11.03 -6.73
C TYR A 189 -10.78 10.64 -8.18
N ASN A 190 -9.50 10.60 -8.58
CA ASN A 190 -9.08 10.52 -9.98
C ASN A 190 -8.31 9.23 -10.34
N GLY A 191 -8.43 8.15 -9.56
CA GLY A 191 -7.80 6.86 -9.85
C GLY A 191 -7.93 6.36 -11.31
N PRO A 192 -9.09 6.50 -11.99
CA PRO A 192 -9.23 6.20 -13.42
C PRO A 192 -8.27 6.95 -14.35
N ASN A 193 -7.75 8.12 -13.94
CA ASN A 193 -6.77 8.89 -14.71
C ASN A 193 -5.32 8.47 -14.44
N LYS A 194 -5.06 7.62 -13.44
CA LYS A 194 -3.72 7.21 -12.99
C LYS A 194 -3.31 5.81 -13.51
N ILE A 195 -3.93 5.38 -14.61
CA ILE A 195 -3.63 4.11 -15.29
C ILE A 195 -2.67 4.37 -16.45
N LYS A 196 -1.50 3.73 -16.45
CA LYS A 196 -0.51 3.81 -17.55
C LYS A 196 -0.29 2.46 -18.20
N ARG A 197 0.09 2.44 -19.48
CA ARG A 197 0.41 1.20 -20.22
C ARG A 197 1.89 1.16 -20.56
N VAL A 198 2.53 0.01 -20.33
CA VAL A 198 3.94 -0.21 -20.66
C VAL A 198 4.12 -0.11 -22.17
N GLN A 199 5.02 0.77 -22.62
CA GLN A 199 5.36 0.91 -24.03
C GLN A 199 6.39 -0.16 -24.41
N PRO A 200 6.08 -1.09 -25.34
CA PRO A 200 7.01 -2.15 -25.71
C PRO A 200 8.24 -1.61 -26.46
N ILE A 201 9.38 -2.24 -26.23
CA ILE A 201 10.66 -1.97 -26.91
C ILE A 201 10.99 -3.16 -27.80
N PHE A 202 11.37 -2.86 -29.05
CA PHE A 202 11.72 -3.84 -30.08
C PHE A 202 13.19 -3.68 -30.49
N ASN A 203 13.82 -4.77 -30.92
CA ASN A 203 15.13 -4.73 -31.58
C ASN A 203 15.01 -4.43 -33.08
N ASP A 204 16.15 -4.31 -33.78
CA ASP A 204 16.21 -4.05 -35.23
C ASP A 204 15.54 -5.14 -36.09
N ALA A 205 15.35 -6.36 -35.55
CA ALA A 205 14.64 -7.46 -36.21
C ALA A 205 13.11 -7.40 -35.99
N GLY A 206 12.60 -6.43 -35.22
CA GLY A 206 11.19 -6.32 -34.86
C GLY A 206 10.75 -7.28 -33.75
N GLU A 207 11.68 -7.93 -33.06
CA GLU A 207 11.40 -8.78 -31.92
C GLU A 207 11.24 -7.93 -30.66
N LYS A 208 10.21 -8.22 -29.86
CA LYS A 208 9.98 -7.52 -28.59
C LYS A 208 11.01 -7.98 -27.57
N ILE A 209 11.84 -7.05 -27.09
CA ILE A 209 12.93 -7.30 -26.12
C ILE A 209 12.64 -6.72 -24.72
N GLY A 210 11.62 -5.89 -24.58
CA GLY A 210 11.16 -5.41 -23.28
C GLY A 210 10.08 -4.35 -23.39
N GLY A 211 10.08 -3.40 -22.45
CA GLY A 211 9.25 -2.21 -22.48
C GLY A 211 9.54 -1.24 -21.34
N MET A 212 8.93 -0.05 -21.38
CA MET A 212 9.11 0.98 -20.36
C MET A 212 7.81 1.69 -20.02
N VAL A 213 7.65 2.10 -18.76
CA VAL A 213 6.64 3.06 -18.31
C VAL A 213 7.28 4.08 -17.38
N GLU A 214 6.87 5.35 -17.48
CA GLU A 214 7.30 6.41 -16.57
C GLU A 214 6.31 6.52 -15.39
N VAL A 215 6.81 6.66 -14.17
CA VAL A 215 6.02 6.90 -12.95
C VAL A 215 6.60 8.12 -12.23
N HIS A 216 5.77 9.10 -11.90
CA HIS A 216 6.17 10.26 -11.10
C HIS A 216 5.57 10.17 -9.70
N GLN A 217 6.42 10.28 -8.68
CA GLN A 217 6.06 10.31 -7.27
C GLN A 217 6.58 11.57 -6.59
N ILE A 218 5.82 12.06 -5.60
CA ILE A 218 6.24 13.08 -4.64
C ILE A 218 6.27 12.49 -3.24
N TRP A 219 7.37 12.72 -2.51
CA TRP A 219 7.58 12.23 -1.15
C TRP A 219 7.71 13.43 -0.23
N PHE A 220 6.86 13.49 0.81
CA PHE A 220 6.81 14.59 1.79
C PHE A 220 6.22 14.07 3.11
N ASP A 221 6.03 14.94 4.11
CA ASP A 221 5.30 14.70 5.37
C ASP A 221 4.41 13.44 5.36
N SER A 222 4.75 12.34 6.05
CA SER A 222 3.87 11.16 6.20
C SER A 222 3.22 10.54 4.93
N HIS A 223 3.57 10.98 3.72
CA HIS A 223 2.83 10.75 2.47
C HIS A 223 3.76 10.39 1.29
N ILE A 224 3.26 9.53 0.40
CA ILE A 224 3.78 9.31 -0.95
C ILE A 224 2.57 9.41 -1.87
N GLU A 225 2.60 10.36 -2.81
CA GLU A 225 1.55 10.54 -3.81
C GLU A 225 2.15 10.40 -5.21
N GLY A 226 1.35 9.99 -6.19
CA GLY A 226 1.86 9.81 -7.55
C GLY A 226 0.86 10.08 -8.65
N ASP A 227 1.38 10.08 -9.88
CA ASP A 227 0.60 10.22 -11.11
C ASP A 227 0.09 8.85 -11.65
N THR A 228 0.47 7.76 -10.99
CA THR A 228 0.20 6.38 -11.40
C THR A 228 -0.22 5.55 -10.19
N ASN A 229 -1.34 4.83 -10.30
CA ASN A 229 -1.79 3.83 -9.32
C ASN A 229 -1.96 2.43 -9.95
N MET A 230 -2.00 2.35 -11.29
CA MET A 230 -2.08 1.08 -12.01
C MET A 230 -1.22 1.11 -13.28
N ILE A 231 -0.56 -0.01 -13.57
CA ILE A 231 0.16 -0.24 -14.82
C ILE A 231 -0.49 -1.41 -15.57
N ASP A 232 -0.71 -1.25 -16.89
CA ASP A 232 -1.08 -2.32 -17.81
C ASP A 232 0.18 -2.90 -18.47
N PRO A 233 0.65 -4.09 -18.04
CA PRO A 233 1.79 -4.78 -18.64
C PRO A 233 1.40 -5.68 -19.84
N SER A 234 0.21 -5.52 -20.43
CA SER A 234 -0.30 -6.42 -21.50
C SER A 234 0.65 -6.57 -22.68
N ASP A 235 1.48 -5.56 -22.98
CA ASP A 235 2.43 -5.62 -24.08
C ASP A 235 3.73 -6.35 -23.71
N VAL A 236 4.05 -6.56 -22.42
CA VAL A 236 5.34 -7.09 -21.93
C VAL A 236 5.20 -8.39 -21.11
N LEU A 237 4.14 -9.17 -21.34
CA LEU A 237 3.84 -10.35 -20.50
C LEU A 237 4.97 -11.39 -20.43
N ASP A 238 5.69 -11.61 -21.53
CA ASP A 238 6.68 -12.69 -21.67
C ASP A 238 8.13 -12.20 -21.62
N VAL A 239 8.35 -10.89 -21.43
CA VAL A 239 9.68 -10.26 -21.44
C VAL A 239 9.87 -9.33 -20.24
N PRO A 240 11.10 -9.19 -19.71
CA PRO A 240 11.41 -8.17 -18.72
C PRO A 240 11.11 -6.76 -19.21
N TRP A 241 10.90 -5.81 -18.31
CA TRP A 241 10.58 -4.42 -18.63
C TRP A 241 11.09 -3.50 -17.52
N THR A 242 10.92 -2.18 -17.70
CA THR A 242 11.47 -1.16 -16.80
C THR A 242 10.38 -0.20 -16.34
N ILE A 243 10.37 0.12 -15.04
CA ILE A 243 9.70 1.33 -14.54
C ILE A 243 10.77 2.42 -14.41
N HIS A 244 10.61 3.50 -15.18
CA HIS A 244 11.36 4.73 -14.99
C HIS A 244 10.66 5.55 -13.92
N TYR A 245 11.16 5.49 -12.69
CA TYR A 245 10.65 6.33 -11.60
C TYR A 245 11.33 7.70 -11.65
N LYS A 246 10.53 8.75 -11.50
CA LYS A 246 10.96 10.10 -11.12
C LYS A 246 10.43 10.37 -9.73
N VAL A 247 11.31 10.49 -8.75
CA VAL A 247 10.93 10.67 -7.34
C VAL A 247 11.37 12.04 -6.88
N ASP A 248 10.40 12.92 -6.64
CA ASP A 248 10.62 14.26 -6.11
C ASP A 248 10.51 14.22 -4.59
N THR A 249 11.65 14.28 -3.93
CA THR A 249 11.75 14.33 -2.47
C THR A 249 11.59 15.77 -2.03
N LEU A 250 10.39 16.12 -1.57
CA LEU A 250 10.04 17.47 -1.14
C LEU A 250 10.37 17.66 0.35
N ASN A 251 9.98 18.78 0.93
CA ASN A 251 10.28 19.14 2.31
C ASN A 251 9.75 18.08 3.29
N ARG A 252 10.62 17.59 4.19
CA ARG A 252 10.34 16.51 5.15
C ARG A 252 10.07 15.16 4.45
N GLY A 253 10.49 15.01 3.19
CA GLY A 253 10.33 13.81 2.37
C GLY A 253 11.48 12.81 2.48
N HIS A 254 12.67 13.24 2.94
CA HIS A 254 13.88 12.41 3.03
C HIS A 254 13.64 11.02 3.64
N GLU A 255 14.12 10.00 2.93
CA GLU A 255 13.72 8.60 3.09
C GLU A 255 14.58 7.66 2.23
N ASP A 256 14.56 6.35 2.50
CA ASP A 256 15.17 5.35 1.62
C ASP A 256 14.17 4.85 0.55
N PHE A 257 14.49 5.06 -0.74
CA PHE A 257 13.73 4.48 -1.84
C PHE A 257 13.93 2.97 -1.87
N ALA A 258 12.87 2.25 -1.53
CA ALA A 258 12.85 0.80 -1.48
C ALA A 258 11.49 0.27 -1.94
N PRO A 259 11.20 0.33 -3.25
CA PRO A 259 9.97 -0.24 -3.79
C PRO A 259 9.98 -1.76 -3.58
N MET A 260 8.92 -2.29 -2.98
CA MET A 260 8.76 -3.71 -2.76
C MET A 260 7.81 -4.30 -3.80
N VAL A 261 8.37 -5.05 -4.76
CA VAL A 261 7.61 -5.70 -5.82
C VAL A 261 7.02 -7.02 -5.33
N MET A 262 5.78 -7.31 -5.71
CA MET A 262 5.16 -8.61 -5.52
C MET A 262 5.00 -9.33 -6.88
N TYR A 263 5.44 -10.58 -6.91
CA TYR A 263 5.27 -11.49 -8.04
C TYR A 263 4.36 -12.67 -7.68
N PHE A 264 3.47 -12.98 -8.60
CA PHE A 264 2.75 -14.23 -8.69
C PHE A 264 3.63 -15.34 -9.27
N ASP A 265 3.16 -16.56 -9.08
CA ASP A 265 3.60 -17.77 -9.80
C ASP A 265 3.07 -17.73 -11.26
N ASP A 266 3.45 -18.69 -12.10
CA ASP A 266 2.93 -18.73 -13.47
C ASP A 266 1.39 -18.81 -13.47
N PRO A 267 0.67 -17.90 -14.17
CA PRO A 267 -0.79 -17.90 -14.21
C PRO A 267 -1.42 -19.22 -14.65
N ALA A 268 -0.74 -20.01 -15.50
CA ALA A 268 -1.22 -21.33 -15.95
C ALA A 268 -1.22 -22.40 -14.83
N LEU A 269 -0.49 -22.18 -13.72
CA LEU A 269 -0.50 -23.05 -12.53
C LEU A 269 -1.66 -22.73 -11.56
N SER A 270 -2.52 -21.79 -11.92
CA SER A 270 -3.67 -21.37 -11.13
C SER A 270 -4.94 -22.01 -11.70
N PRO A 271 -5.87 -22.52 -10.87
CA PRO A 271 -7.08 -23.16 -11.39
C PRO A 271 -7.90 -22.19 -12.26
N PRO A 272 -8.58 -22.66 -13.33
CA PRO A 272 -9.35 -21.78 -14.20
C PRO A 272 -10.36 -20.92 -13.43
N GLY A 273 -10.30 -19.59 -13.64
CA GLY A 273 -11.14 -18.61 -12.95
C GLY A 273 -10.60 -18.13 -11.59
N MET A 274 -9.46 -18.64 -11.12
CA MET A 274 -8.80 -18.17 -9.90
C MET A 274 -7.79 -17.06 -10.19
N PRO A 275 -7.51 -16.16 -9.22
CA PRO A 275 -6.36 -15.27 -9.31
C PRO A 275 -5.05 -16.08 -9.37
N PRO A 276 -3.98 -15.53 -10.00
CA PRO A 276 -2.66 -16.14 -9.97
C PRO A 276 -2.17 -16.43 -8.55
N MET A 277 -1.49 -17.56 -8.36
CA MET A 277 -1.04 -18.00 -7.04
C MET A 277 0.16 -17.16 -6.54
N PRO A 278 0.28 -16.85 -5.23
CA PRO A 278 1.43 -16.13 -4.68
C PRO A 278 2.77 -16.85 -4.88
N ASN A 279 3.80 -16.15 -5.39
CA ASN A 279 5.18 -16.66 -5.40
C ASN A 279 6.05 -15.91 -4.38
N VAL A 280 6.60 -14.76 -4.77
CA VAL A 280 7.61 -14.05 -3.98
C VAL A 280 7.39 -12.54 -4.01
N LEU A 281 7.82 -11.86 -2.96
CA LEU A 281 7.93 -10.40 -2.92
C LEU A 281 9.33 -10.03 -2.44
N MET A 282 9.80 -8.86 -2.82
CA MET A 282 11.15 -8.41 -2.50
C MET A 282 11.28 -6.90 -2.61
N ASP A 283 12.13 -6.30 -1.77
CA ASP A 283 12.61 -4.94 -2.03
C ASP A 283 13.46 -4.97 -3.32
N GLN A 284 13.28 -4.02 -4.22
CA GLN A 284 14.06 -3.97 -5.47
C GLN A 284 15.39 -3.23 -5.30
N THR A 285 15.47 -2.31 -4.34
CA THR A 285 16.68 -1.56 -3.96
C THR A 285 16.52 -0.96 -2.56
N PHE A 286 17.57 -0.32 -2.05
CA PHE A 286 17.56 0.57 -0.88
C PHE A 286 18.48 1.75 -1.17
N PHE A 287 17.92 2.88 -1.60
CA PHE A 287 18.71 4.05 -2.00
C PHE A 287 18.27 5.32 -1.25
N PRO A 288 19.15 5.99 -0.50
CA PRO A 288 18.79 7.17 0.28
C PRO A 288 18.43 8.36 -0.63
N MET A 289 17.35 9.07 -0.29
CA MET A 289 16.86 10.26 -0.99
C MET A 289 16.81 11.47 -0.05
N GLU A 290 17.24 12.62 -0.55
CA GLU A 290 17.40 13.86 0.22
C GLU A 290 16.34 14.91 -0.10
N ASP A 291 15.94 15.68 0.92
CA ASP A 291 15.03 16.82 0.80
C ASP A 291 15.51 17.82 -0.29
N GLY A 292 14.69 18.06 -1.31
CA GLY A 292 15.00 18.96 -2.41
C GLY A 292 15.77 18.34 -3.57
N THR A 293 15.69 17.02 -3.73
CA THR A 293 16.19 16.34 -4.93
C THR A 293 15.06 15.65 -5.71
N ARG A 294 15.23 15.62 -7.03
CA ARG A 294 14.64 14.61 -7.91
C ARG A 294 15.65 13.49 -8.09
N THR A 295 15.26 12.26 -7.79
CA THR A 295 16.04 11.07 -8.10
C THR A 295 15.32 10.24 -9.15
N GLU A 296 16.02 9.89 -10.23
CA GLU A 296 15.48 9.09 -11.33
C GLU A 296 16.08 7.69 -11.36
N TYR A 297 15.22 6.66 -11.33
CA TYR A 297 15.59 5.25 -11.29
C TYR A 297 15.10 4.50 -12.52
N MET A 298 15.96 3.73 -13.17
CA MET A 298 15.60 2.80 -14.24
C MET A 298 15.43 1.39 -13.66
N MET A 299 14.29 1.16 -13.01
CA MET A 299 14.05 -0.05 -12.21
C MET A 299 13.61 -1.22 -13.08
N GLN A 300 14.43 -2.27 -13.13
CA GLN A 300 14.18 -3.51 -13.84
C GLN A 300 13.10 -4.34 -13.14
N MET A 301 12.15 -4.83 -13.94
CA MET A 301 11.01 -5.65 -13.55
C MET A 301 11.10 -7.03 -14.22
N ALA A 302 10.53 -8.05 -13.58
CA ALA A 302 10.34 -9.37 -14.19
C ALA A 302 9.31 -9.34 -15.33
N GLN A 303 9.14 -10.48 -16.00
CA GLN A 303 8.16 -10.61 -17.08
C GLN A 303 6.74 -10.23 -16.62
N GLY A 304 6.02 -9.45 -17.45
CA GLY A 304 4.75 -8.82 -17.07
C GLY A 304 3.62 -9.79 -16.68
N LYS A 305 3.72 -11.08 -17.02
CA LYS A 305 2.77 -12.12 -16.60
C LYS A 305 2.84 -12.44 -15.10
N TYR A 306 4.00 -12.22 -14.46
CA TYR A 306 4.21 -12.50 -13.03
C TYR A 306 3.89 -11.31 -12.13
N TRP A 307 3.96 -10.07 -12.64
CA TRP A 307 3.85 -8.87 -11.81
C TRP A 307 2.44 -8.69 -11.22
N ASN A 308 2.34 -8.61 -9.89
CA ASN A 308 1.10 -8.32 -9.15
C ASN A 308 0.96 -6.80 -8.94
N LEU A 309 1.97 -6.22 -8.29
CA LEU A 309 2.02 -4.82 -7.89
C LEU A 309 3.46 -4.46 -7.45
N SER A 310 3.70 -3.17 -7.22
CA SER A 310 4.82 -2.69 -6.42
C SER A 310 4.31 -1.74 -5.32
N TYR A 311 4.78 -1.95 -4.09
CA TYR A 311 4.60 -1.02 -2.97
C TYR A 311 5.74 -0.01 -2.94
N HIS A 312 5.44 1.20 -2.48
CA HIS A 312 6.42 2.24 -2.21
C HIS A 312 6.16 2.73 -0.81
N TRP A 313 7.14 2.64 0.08
CA TRP A 313 6.98 3.00 1.49
C TRP A 313 8.15 3.78 2.02
N GLY A 314 7.88 4.62 3.02
CA GLY A 314 8.92 5.27 3.78
C GLY A 314 9.23 4.56 5.07
N TRP A 315 10.41 3.94 5.13
CA TRP A 315 10.91 3.17 6.26
C TRP A 315 11.05 3.98 7.56
N ARG A 316 11.41 5.26 7.45
CA ARG A 316 11.66 6.15 8.58
C ARG A 316 10.38 6.84 9.08
N GLN A 317 9.27 6.78 8.33
CA GLN A 317 7.94 7.30 8.71
C GLN A 317 6.80 6.30 8.40
N HIS A 318 6.93 5.08 8.92
CA HIS A 318 5.97 3.99 8.74
C HIS A 318 5.08 3.80 9.98
N PRO A 319 3.74 3.86 9.91
CA PRO A 319 2.96 3.27 8.80
C PRO A 319 2.20 4.16 7.80
N PRO A 320 2.08 5.50 7.92
CA PRO A 320 1.22 6.26 7.00
C PRO A 320 1.82 6.47 5.61
N ARG A 321 3.15 6.45 5.49
CA ARG A 321 3.87 6.80 4.25
C ARG A 321 3.97 5.60 3.32
N VAL A 322 2.92 5.35 2.54
CA VAL A 322 2.84 4.23 1.60
C VAL A 322 1.92 4.50 0.40
N GLN A 323 2.39 4.10 -0.79
CA GLN A 323 1.64 4.05 -2.04
C GLN A 323 1.71 2.63 -2.65
N VAL A 324 0.76 2.28 -3.51
CA VAL A 324 0.72 1.04 -4.31
C VAL A 324 0.54 1.38 -5.78
N ILE A 325 1.27 0.67 -6.64
CA ILE A 325 1.02 0.62 -8.08
C ILE A 325 0.70 -0.82 -8.49
N GLU A 326 -0.51 -1.05 -8.99
CA GLU A 326 -1.08 -2.39 -9.21
C GLU A 326 -1.17 -2.81 -10.69
N ASN A 327 -1.24 -4.11 -10.94
CA ASN A 327 -1.48 -4.62 -12.30
C ASN A 327 -2.92 -4.38 -12.74
N ALA A 328 -3.12 -3.49 -13.72
CA ALA A 328 -4.42 -3.14 -14.28
C ALA A 328 -5.19 -4.35 -14.87
N ARG A 329 -4.50 -5.45 -15.18
CA ARG A 329 -5.08 -6.71 -15.68
C ARG A 329 -5.61 -7.61 -14.55
N LYS A 330 -5.24 -7.33 -13.29
CA LYS A 330 -5.71 -8.07 -12.11
C LYS A 330 -7.22 -7.96 -12.01
N ARG A 331 -7.87 -9.10 -11.79
CA ARG A 331 -9.32 -9.19 -11.55
C ARG A 331 -9.56 -9.53 -10.10
N VAL A 332 -10.52 -8.84 -9.49
CA VAL A 332 -10.93 -9.04 -8.11
C VAL A 332 -12.45 -9.20 -8.11
N GLY A 333 -12.90 -10.44 -7.93
CA GLY A 333 -14.28 -10.82 -8.19
C GLY A 333 -14.64 -10.63 -9.68
N PRO A 334 -15.80 -10.01 -10.01
CA PRO A 334 -16.30 -9.93 -11.38
C PRO A 334 -15.60 -8.87 -12.24
N LYS A 335 -14.83 -7.96 -11.66
CA LYS A 335 -14.24 -6.76 -12.31
C LYS A 335 -12.71 -6.79 -12.29
N SER A 336 -12.06 -6.09 -13.22
CA SER A 336 -10.67 -5.65 -13.08
C SER A 336 -10.56 -4.46 -12.12
N LEU A 337 -9.35 -4.13 -11.68
CA LEU A 337 -9.14 -2.94 -10.83
C LEU A 337 -9.55 -1.62 -11.53
N PRO A 338 -9.23 -1.39 -12.83
CA PRO A 338 -9.80 -0.27 -13.59
C PRO A 338 -11.34 -0.26 -13.65
N GLU A 339 -11.98 -1.43 -13.74
CA GLU A 339 -13.45 -1.55 -13.72
C GLU A 339 -14.04 -1.23 -12.34
N TRP A 340 -13.31 -1.46 -11.24
CA TRP A 340 -13.70 -1.01 -9.90
C TRP A 340 -13.62 0.51 -9.78
N GLU A 341 -12.45 1.10 -10.04
CA GLU A 341 -12.22 2.55 -10.02
C GLU A 341 -13.22 3.33 -10.87
N THR A 342 -13.37 2.94 -12.15
CA THR A 342 -14.29 3.63 -13.08
C THR A 342 -15.76 3.47 -12.71
N SER A 343 -16.13 2.41 -11.98
CA SER A 343 -17.51 2.23 -11.49
C SER A 343 -17.87 3.13 -10.30
N VAL A 344 -16.87 3.67 -9.59
CA VAL A 344 -17.06 4.63 -8.50
C VAL A 344 -16.94 6.07 -9.02
N PHE A 345 -15.81 6.40 -9.63
CA PHE A 345 -15.47 7.80 -9.97
C PHE A 345 -15.84 8.20 -11.41
N GLY A 346 -16.18 7.25 -12.28
CA GLY A 346 -16.43 7.47 -13.71
C GLY A 346 -15.18 7.29 -14.59
N GLN A 347 -15.35 7.41 -15.90
CA GLN A 347 -14.26 7.11 -16.87
C GLN A 347 -13.13 8.15 -16.88
N ASN A 348 -13.47 9.43 -16.72
CA ASN A 348 -12.49 10.50 -16.62
C ASN A 348 -12.98 11.56 -15.60
N PRO A 349 -12.69 11.36 -14.31
CA PRO A 349 -13.06 12.31 -13.25
C PRO A 349 -12.55 13.74 -13.45
N ARG A 350 -11.54 13.94 -14.31
CA ARG A 350 -10.94 15.25 -14.62
C ARG A 350 -11.43 15.87 -15.94
N ALA A 351 -12.42 15.28 -16.61
CA ALA A 351 -12.91 15.77 -17.90
C ALA A 351 -13.52 17.18 -17.83
N ASP A 352 -14.32 17.45 -16.79
CA ASP A 352 -14.96 18.73 -16.53
C ASP A 352 -15.33 18.87 -15.03
N GLU A 353 -15.80 20.05 -14.63
CA GLU A 353 -16.20 20.34 -13.24
C GLU A 353 -17.35 19.43 -12.76
N ALA A 354 -18.28 19.04 -13.64
CA ALA A 354 -19.40 18.18 -13.26
C ALA A 354 -18.95 16.75 -12.93
N SER A 355 -18.05 16.20 -13.74
CA SER A 355 -17.41 14.90 -13.56
C SER A 355 -16.54 14.88 -12.28
N LYS A 356 -15.76 15.94 -12.06
CA LYS A 356 -14.95 16.13 -10.85
C LYS A 356 -15.81 16.19 -9.59
N LEU A 357 -16.89 16.98 -9.60
CA LEU A 357 -17.82 17.08 -8.47
C LEU A 357 -18.56 15.76 -8.22
N ALA A 358 -18.93 15.02 -9.26
CA ALA A 358 -19.56 13.70 -9.12
C ALA A 358 -18.61 12.66 -8.51
N ALA A 359 -17.33 12.68 -8.86
CA ALA A 359 -16.30 11.83 -8.27
C ALA A 359 -15.97 12.23 -6.81
N ILE A 360 -15.75 13.52 -6.53
CA ILE A 360 -15.54 14.02 -5.16
C ILE A 360 -16.75 13.76 -4.26
N ALA A 361 -17.97 13.71 -4.82
CA ALA A 361 -19.17 13.34 -4.08
C ALA A 361 -19.20 11.89 -3.60
N LYS A 362 -18.33 10.99 -4.10
CA LYS A 362 -18.15 9.61 -3.61
C LYS A 362 -17.29 9.50 -2.36
N ILE A 363 -16.36 10.43 -2.17
CA ILE A 363 -15.56 10.53 -0.94
C ILE A 363 -16.48 10.97 0.21
N GLY A 364 -16.28 10.39 1.40
CA GLY A 364 -17.04 10.65 2.62
C GLY A 364 -16.91 12.08 3.12
N ASP A 365 -18.00 12.63 3.67
CA ASP A 365 -18.00 14.01 4.18
C ASP A 365 -17.17 14.21 5.47
N LEU A 366 -16.77 13.12 6.14
CA LEU A 366 -15.82 13.16 7.27
C LEU A 366 -14.34 13.23 6.84
N ALA A 367 -14.04 13.06 5.55
CA ALA A 367 -12.67 13.02 5.03
C ALA A 367 -11.92 14.32 5.37
N PRO A 368 -10.75 14.29 6.03
CA PRO A 368 -9.99 15.50 6.33
C PRO A 368 -9.73 16.38 5.09
N ALA A 369 -9.30 15.77 3.97
CA ALA A 369 -9.12 16.46 2.70
C ALA A 369 -10.42 17.07 2.15
N LYS A 370 -11.57 16.37 2.23
CA LYS A 370 -12.86 16.89 1.74
C LYS A 370 -13.44 17.96 2.66
N ARG A 371 -13.20 17.88 3.97
CA ARG A 371 -13.56 18.92 4.96
C ARG A 371 -12.79 20.22 4.71
N MET A 372 -11.49 20.12 4.41
CA MET A 372 -10.71 21.25 3.91
C MET A 372 -11.30 21.80 2.61
N TRP A 373 -11.53 20.94 1.60
CA TRP A 373 -12.08 21.33 0.29
C TRP A 373 -13.43 22.07 0.39
N ASN A 374 -14.40 21.51 1.12
CA ASN A 374 -15.70 22.12 1.38
C ASN A 374 -15.55 23.52 1.99
N THR A 375 -14.72 23.63 3.03
CA THR A 375 -14.50 24.88 3.75
C THR A 375 -13.79 25.93 2.89
N LEU A 376 -12.80 25.51 2.08
CA LEU A 376 -12.11 26.39 1.13
C LEU A 376 -13.05 26.90 0.02
N ARG A 377 -13.94 26.06 -0.53
CA ARG A 377 -14.95 26.49 -1.52
C ARG A 377 -15.90 27.54 -0.93
N GLU A 378 -16.35 27.36 0.31
CA GLU A 378 -17.15 28.39 0.98
C GLU A 378 -16.40 29.73 1.13
N ILE A 379 -15.13 29.69 1.57
CA ILE A 379 -14.29 30.88 1.77
C ILE A 379 -13.99 31.57 0.44
N GLN A 380 -13.67 30.80 -0.60
CA GLN A 380 -13.40 31.30 -1.96
C GLN A 380 -14.63 32.02 -2.54
N ALA A 381 -15.83 31.45 -2.39
CA ALA A 381 -17.08 32.09 -2.79
C ALA A 381 -17.34 33.40 -2.01
N LYS A 382 -17.28 33.34 -0.67
CA LYS A 382 -17.56 34.48 0.25
C LYS A 382 -16.51 35.59 0.21
N GLY A 383 -15.28 35.26 -0.19
CA GLY A 383 -14.12 36.17 -0.18
C GLY A 383 -13.56 36.52 1.20
N HIS A 384 -14.07 35.88 2.25
CA HIS A 384 -13.63 36.03 3.63
C HIS A 384 -13.87 34.70 4.36
N ALA A 385 -13.15 34.49 5.46
CA ALA A 385 -13.37 33.37 6.37
C ALA A 385 -13.83 33.88 7.74
N ASN A 386 -14.61 33.07 8.46
CA ASN A 386 -14.92 33.32 9.86
C ASN A 386 -14.18 32.33 10.79
N LYS A 387 -14.16 32.63 12.09
CA LYS A 387 -13.49 31.82 13.13
C LYS A 387 -13.87 30.34 13.14
N LYS A 388 -15.13 29.97 12.81
CA LYS A 388 -15.55 28.56 12.71
C LYS A 388 -14.87 27.88 11.53
N GLN A 389 -14.88 28.52 10.36
CA GLN A 389 -14.22 27.99 9.16
C GLN A 389 -12.70 27.90 9.34
N ILE A 390 -12.06 28.87 10.00
CA ILE A 390 -10.62 28.81 10.32
C ILE A 390 -10.31 27.66 11.28
N LYS A 391 -11.11 27.47 12.34
CA LYS A 391 -10.95 26.32 13.25
C LYS A 391 -11.10 25.00 12.51
N GLU A 392 -12.08 24.89 11.63
CA GLU A 392 -12.33 23.70 10.82
C GLU A 392 -11.18 23.40 9.85
N LEU A 393 -10.63 24.41 9.15
CA LEU A 393 -9.46 24.23 8.27
C LEU A 393 -8.24 23.70 9.03
N ASN A 394 -7.90 24.30 10.18
CA ASN A 394 -6.75 23.84 10.97
C ASN A 394 -6.97 22.42 11.47
N ARG A 395 -8.16 22.10 12.00
CA ARG A 395 -8.49 20.75 12.48
C ARG A 395 -8.43 19.70 11.36
N ALA A 396 -8.99 20.00 10.20
CA ALA A 396 -8.99 19.08 9.06
C ALA A 396 -7.57 18.94 8.45
N PHE A 397 -6.73 19.97 8.50
CA PHE A 397 -5.32 19.90 8.11
C PHE A 397 -4.49 19.03 9.05
N GLU A 398 -4.63 19.20 10.37
CA GLU A 398 -4.01 18.35 11.39
C GLU A 398 -4.41 16.87 11.21
N GLN A 399 -5.70 16.61 10.98
CA GLN A 399 -6.21 15.24 10.82
C GLN A 399 -5.85 14.60 9.48
N TRP A 400 -5.64 15.39 8.42
CA TRP A 400 -5.13 14.87 7.15
C TRP A 400 -3.68 14.39 7.30
N HIS A 401 -2.85 15.15 8.02
CA HIS A 401 -1.43 14.84 8.21
C HIS A 401 -1.18 13.56 9.01
N ASN A 402 -2.02 13.23 10.00
CA ASN A 402 -1.84 12.07 10.88
C ASN A 402 -2.84 10.93 10.57
N ARG A 403 -2.39 9.92 9.80
CA ARG A 403 -3.15 8.69 9.50
C ARG A 403 -3.05 7.59 10.58
N THR A 404 -2.34 7.83 11.69
CA THR A 404 -2.24 6.92 12.87
C THR A 404 -3.31 7.16 13.95
N LYS A 405 -4.26 8.08 13.65
CA LYS A 405 -5.43 8.39 14.47
C LYS A 405 -6.67 8.49 13.59
N LEU A 406 -7.83 8.19 14.17
CA LEU A 406 -9.09 8.30 13.44
C LEU A 406 -9.53 9.78 13.28
N PRO A 407 -10.02 10.20 12.11
CA PRO A 407 -10.61 11.53 11.91
C PRO A 407 -11.87 11.80 12.76
N ASP A 408 -12.24 13.07 12.93
CA ASP A 408 -13.44 13.44 13.69
C ASP A 408 -14.69 12.80 13.05
N GLY A 409 -15.54 12.21 13.89
CA GLY A 409 -16.76 11.50 13.49
C GLY A 409 -16.63 9.97 13.57
N PHE A 410 -15.41 9.44 13.48
CA PHE A 410 -15.12 8.05 13.80
C PHE A 410 -14.83 7.85 15.30
N LYS A 411 -14.87 6.60 15.76
CA LYS A 411 -14.52 6.20 17.14
C LYS A 411 -13.78 4.87 17.08
N ALA A 412 -12.70 4.75 17.84
CA ALA A 412 -12.04 3.47 18.03
C ALA A 412 -12.96 2.52 18.81
N ASP A 413 -13.03 1.27 18.38
CA ASP A 413 -13.72 0.20 19.09
C ASP A 413 -12.86 -0.26 20.28
N PRO A 414 -13.35 -0.16 21.53
CA PRO A 414 -12.58 -0.53 22.71
C PRO A 414 -12.32 -2.03 22.82
N ASP A 415 -13.06 -2.88 22.09
CA ASP A 415 -12.94 -4.34 22.13
C ASP A 415 -12.09 -4.92 20.98
N ALA A 416 -11.69 -4.08 20.03
CA ALA A 416 -10.71 -4.41 18.99
C ALA A 416 -9.26 -4.13 19.45
N ASP A 417 -8.29 -4.80 18.84
CA ASP A 417 -6.86 -4.48 18.98
C ASP A 417 -6.53 -3.21 18.19
N TRP A 418 -7.19 -3.01 17.05
CA TRP A 418 -7.17 -1.76 16.29
C TRP A 418 -8.45 -1.52 15.49
N THR A 419 -8.69 -0.24 15.21
CA THR A 419 -9.79 0.23 14.36
C THR A 419 -9.22 0.92 13.14
N ILE A 420 -9.74 0.58 11.96
CA ILE A 420 -9.44 1.26 10.70
C ILE A 420 -10.68 1.94 10.13
N ALA A 421 -10.46 3.06 9.45
CA ALA A 421 -11.46 3.79 8.69
C ALA A 421 -11.01 3.96 7.24
N PHE A 422 -11.75 3.37 6.32
CA PHE A 422 -11.69 3.69 4.90
C PHE A 422 -12.40 5.03 4.67
N ILE A 423 -11.66 6.04 4.21
CA ILE A 423 -12.22 7.35 3.84
C ILE A 423 -11.22 8.14 2.96
N ASN A 424 -11.72 8.94 2.00
CA ASN A 424 -10.89 9.60 0.97
C ASN A 424 -10.09 8.60 0.13
N ASN A 425 -10.68 7.44 -0.16
CA ASN A 425 -10.02 6.33 -0.84
C ASN A 425 -8.63 5.99 -0.23
N THR A 426 -8.52 6.13 1.10
CA THR A 426 -7.32 5.84 1.87
C THR A 426 -7.71 5.22 3.23
N ILE A 427 -6.73 4.75 3.99
CA ILE A 427 -6.94 4.13 5.30
C ILE A 427 -6.34 5.02 6.39
N TYR A 428 -7.16 5.34 7.39
CA TYR A 428 -6.73 5.81 8.71
C TYR A 428 -6.83 4.65 9.68
N GLY A 429 -5.89 4.52 10.61
CA GLY A 429 -5.91 3.42 11.59
C GLY A 429 -5.45 3.86 12.96
N GLU A 430 -6.08 3.34 14.01
CA GLU A 430 -5.76 3.64 15.40
C GLU A 430 -5.68 2.35 16.22
N MET A 431 -4.53 2.15 16.86
CA MET A 431 -4.25 0.99 17.71
C MET A 431 -4.58 1.25 19.19
N LYS A 432 -5.14 0.24 19.84
CA LYS A 432 -5.46 0.28 21.27
C LYS A 432 -4.20 0.38 22.11
N GLY A 433 -4.11 1.43 22.92
CA GLY A 433 -3.00 1.66 23.85
C GLY A 433 -1.72 2.22 23.23
N ILE A 434 -1.70 2.54 21.93
CA ILE A 434 -0.53 3.09 21.24
C ILE A 434 -0.73 4.59 20.94
N LEU A 435 0.22 5.40 21.38
CA LEU A 435 0.21 6.87 21.23
C LEU A 435 1.35 7.39 20.34
N ASP A 436 2.21 6.51 19.83
CA ASP A 436 3.33 6.87 18.95
C ASP A 436 2.81 7.14 17.53
N GLU A 437 3.14 8.32 16.99
CA GLU A 437 2.76 8.78 15.65
C GLU A 437 3.80 8.37 14.59
N SER A 438 5.00 7.97 15.01
CA SER A 438 6.14 7.64 14.15
C SER A 438 6.23 6.15 13.82
N GLN A 439 5.83 5.27 14.76
CA GLN A 439 5.74 3.83 14.54
C GLN A 439 4.53 3.23 15.27
N THR A 440 3.80 2.37 14.57
CA THR A 440 2.73 1.55 15.15
C THR A 440 3.23 0.12 15.31
N THR A 441 3.31 -0.38 16.55
CA THR A 441 3.97 -1.66 16.90
C THR A 441 3.04 -2.56 17.72
N TYR A 442 2.69 -3.76 17.27
CA TYR A 442 1.75 -4.65 17.98
C TYR A 442 2.46 -5.76 18.80
N PRO A 443 2.64 -5.60 20.12
CA PRO A 443 3.51 -6.46 20.91
C PRO A 443 2.96 -7.87 21.18
N ASP A 444 1.65 -8.09 21.01
CA ASP A 444 0.96 -9.28 21.54
C ASP A 444 1.03 -10.50 20.62
N TRP A 445 1.27 -10.30 19.31
CA TRP A 445 1.62 -11.41 18.42
C TRP A 445 3.13 -11.67 18.47
N LYS A 446 3.50 -12.76 19.12
CA LYS A 446 4.88 -13.29 19.20
C LYS A 446 4.99 -14.74 18.75
N THR A 447 3.97 -15.54 19.04
CA THR A 447 3.94 -16.98 18.77
C THR A 447 2.64 -17.37 18.06
N ARG A 448 2.63 -18.55 17.43
CA ARG A 448 1.42 -19.11 16.83
C ARG A 448 0.29 -19.27 17.86
N GLY A 449 -0.93 -18.95 17.45
CA GLY A 449 -2.15 -19.04 18.25
C GLY A 449 -2.75 -17.69 18.67
N THR A 450 -2.02 -16.57 18.53
CA THR A 450 -2.55 -15.23 18.83
C THR A 450 -3.81 -14.95 18.00
N THR A 451 -4.84 -14.39 18.65
CA THR A 451 -6.06 -13.93 17.99
C THR A 451 -6.06 -12.41 17.95
N VAL A 452 -6.25 -11.86 16.75
CA VAL A 452 -6.30 -10.43 16.45
C VAL A 452 -7.74 -10.03 16.11
N LYS A 453 -8.22 -8.92 16.65
CA LYS A 453 -9.53 -8.33 16.39
C LYS A 453 -9.39 -6.96 15.74
N ILE A 454 -10.06 -6.77 14.62
CA ILE A 454 -10.00 -5.54 13.83
C ILE A 454 -11.41 -5.02 13.65
N LYS A 455 -11.63 -3.75 14.00
CA LYS A 455 -12.82 -3.01 13.59
C LYS A 455 -12.55 -2.31 12.28
N MET A 456 -13.45 -2.48 11.30
CA MET A 456 -13.42 -1.75 10.04
C MET A 456 -14.62 -0.82 9.95
N LEU A 457 -14.34 0.43 9.60
CA LEU A 457 -15.30 1.50 9.39
C LEU A 457 -15.14 1.99 7.95
N ASN A 458 -16.22 2.33 7.27
CA ASN A 458 -16.21 2.89 5.93
C ASN A 458 -17.06 4.18 5.94
N GLY A 459 -16.39 5.31 5.74
CA GLY A 459 -17.01 6.62 5.62
C GLY A 459 -17.23 7.09 4.18
N ASP A 460 -16.64 6.40 3.19
CA ASP A 460 -16.85 6.69 1.78
C ASP A 460 -18.17 6.07 1.27
N TYR A 461 -18.73 6.64 0.19
CA TYR A 461 -20.03 6.22 -0.37
C TYR A 461 -19.87 5.16 -1.48
N PHE A 462 -18.89 4.27 -1.32
CA PHE A 462 -18.64 3.10 -2.17
C PHE A 462 -18.08 1.93 -1.34
N ASP A 463 -18.15 0.73 -1.91
CA ASP A 463 -17.65 -0.48 -1.27
C ASP A 463 -16.13 -0.45 -1.16
N HIS A 464 -15.60 -0.75 0.03
CA HIS A 464 -14.20 -1.13 0.23
C HIS A 464 -14.13 -2.62 0.60
N ALA A 465 -12.96 -3.23 0.48
CA ALA A 465 -12.71 -4.56 1.02
C ALA A 465 -11.44 -4.58 1.89
N TYR A 466 -11.19 -5.73 2.51
CA TYR A 466 -10.01 -5.97 3.31
C TYR A 466 -9.22 -7.16 2.80
N PHE A 467 -7.92 -6.97 2.72
CA PHE A 467 -6.93 -7.99 2.37
C PHE A 467 -5.76 -7.94 3.34
N ASN A 468 -5.23 -9.09 3.77
CA ASN A 468 -4.04 -9.15 4.62
C ASN A 468 -3.00 -10.13 4.07
N VAL A 469 -1.75 -9.67 3.96
CA VAL A 469 -0.62 -10.41 3.40
C VAL A 469 0.30 -10.90 4.51
N ASP A 470 0.78 -12.14 4.34
CA ASP A 470 1.87 -12.72 5.10
C ASP A 470 3.21 -12.44 4.40
N PHE A 471 4.15 -11.83 5.12
CA PHE A 471 5.50 -11.50 4.64
C PHE A 471 6.51 -12.58 5.02
N GLY A 472 6.21 -13.82 4.62
CA GLY A 472 7.08 -14.98 4.82
C GLY A 472 7.00 -15.66 6.19
N GLY A 473 6.02 -15.33 7.03
CA GLY A 473 5.81 -16.03 8.30
C GLY A 473 5.42 -17.51 8.11
N ARG A 474 4.66 -17.83 7.06
CA ARG A 474 4.18 -19.21 6.75
C ARG A 474 5.05 -19.98 5.76
N ARG A 475 5.78 -19.28 4.88
CA ARG A 475 6.58 -19.89 3.79
C ARG A 475 8.07 -19.53 3.83
N GLY A 476 8.47 -18.58 4.68
CA GLY A 476 9.85 -18.18 4.91
C GLY A 476 10.26 -16.91 4.18
N TRP A 477 11.34 -16.31 4.66
CA TRP A 477 11.96 -15.09 4.13
C TRP A 477 13.48 -15.17 4.19
N GLU A 478 14.16 -14.53 3.23
CA GLU A 478 15.61 -14.48 3.07
C GLU A 478 16.09 -13.02 3.15
N ASN A 479 17.23 -12.77 3.79
CA ASN A 479 17.87 -11.46 3.71
C ASN A 479 18.81 -11.36 2.51
N THR A 480 18.35 -10.81 1.39
CA THR A 480 19.16 -10.63 0.16
C THR A 480 20.03 -9.38 0.13
N PHE A 481 19.73 -8.35 0.94
CA PHE A 481 20.50 -7.11 0.96
C PHE A 481 21.59 -7.09 2.05
N GLN A 482 22.67 -6.40 1.74
CA GLN A 482 23.69 -5.99 2.70
C GLN A 482 23.58 -4.48 2.93
N SER A 483 23.78 -4.03 4.17
CA SER A 483 23.76 -2.59 4.50
C SER A 483 24.90 -1.87 3.82
N THR A 484 24.58 -0.80 3.09
CA THR A 484 25.55 0.06 2.39
C THR A 484 26.20 1.10 3.30
N GLU A 485 25.64 1.36 4.49
CA GLU A 485 26.23 2.24 5.51
C GLU A 485 27.00 1.48 6.59
N ALA A 486 28.06 2.10 7.12
CA ALA A 486 28.99 1.49 8.08
C ALA A 486 28.72 1.82 9.57
N ILE A 487 27.94 2.87 9.86
CA ILE A 487 27.58 3.30 11.22
C ILE A 487 26.12 3.74 11.20
N GLY A 488 25.27 3.16 12.05
CA GLY A 488 23.80 3.32 11.93
C GLY A 488 23.19 2.46 10.82
N GLY A 489 23.98 2.12 9.79
CA GLY A 489 23.62 1.21 8.70
C GLY A 489 22.94 -0.08 9.16
N ALA A 490 21.69 -0.22 8.74
CA ALA A 490 20.71 -1.07 9.40
C ALA A 490 20.74 -2.56 8.98
N GLY A 491 21.92 -3.08 8.67
CA GLY A 491 22.31 -4.49 8.47
C GLY A 491 21.28 -5.47 7.85
N GLN A 492 21.40 -6.75 8.22
CA GLN A 492 20.40 -7.80 7.98
C GLN A 492 19.09 -7.60 8.79
N TRP A 493 18.88 -6.40 9.35
CA TRP A 493 17.90 -6.14 10.40
C TRP A 493 16.80 -5.16 10.00
N PHE A 494 16.94 -4.45 8.87
CA PHE A 494 15.86 -3.60 8.31
C PHE A 494 15.35 -4.08 6.94
N THR A 495 16.20 -4.59 6.06
CA THR A 495 15.85 -4.91 4.66
C THR A 495 15.00 -6.20 4.54
N PHE A 496 13.76 -6.16 4.03
CA PHE A 496 12.92 -7.38 3.90
C PHE A 496 13.53 -8.42 2.97
N GLY A 497 14.37 -7.98 2.03
CA GLY A 497 15.10 -8.89 1.16
C GLY A 497 14.12 -9.58 0.24
N ARG A 498 13.88 -10.88 0.45
CA ARG A 498 12.95 -11.69 -0.33
C ARG A 498 12.06 -12.54 0.58
N ALA A 499 10.74 -12.36 0.51
CA ALA A 499 9.77 -13.16 1.27
C ALA A 499 8.84 -13.95 0.35
N HIS A 500 8.63 -15.22 0.66
CA HIS A 500 7.63 -16.04 -0.03
C HIS A 500 6.25 -15.71 0.53
N TRP A 501 5.59 -14.72 -0.05
CA TRP A 501 4.36 -14.21 0.53
C TRP A 501 3.18 -15.16 0.42
N TRP A 502 2.20 -14.92 1.26
CA TRP A 502 0.91 -15.57 1.20
C TRP A 502 -0.21 -14.60 1.59
N VAL A 503 -1.46 -15.03 1.48
CA VAL A 503 -2.63 -14.25 1.91
C VAL A 503 -3.22 -14.90 3.16
N ASN A 504 -3.38 -14.13 4.22
CA ASN A 504 -4.05 -14.58 5.45
C ASN A 504 -5.55 -14.37 5.38
N ALA A 505 -6.01 -13.31 4.72
CA ALA A 505 -7.40 -12.89 4.67
C ALA A 505 -7.75 -12.24 3.33
N GLY A 506 -8.95 -12.52 2.81
CA GLY A 506 -9.51 -11.82 1.65
C GLY A 506 -9.07 -12.36 0.28
N MET A 507 -8.39 -13.52 0.22
CA MET A 507 -8.08 -14.17 -1.06
C MET A 507 -9.34 -14.86 -1.63
N PRO A 508 -9.71 -14.62 -2.90
CA PRO A 508 -10.68 -15.46 -3.59
C PRO A 508 -10.19 -16.91 -3.64
N THR A 509 -11.04 -17.86 -3.25
CA THR A 509 -10.71 -19.29 -3.17
C THR A 509 -11.73 -20.14 -3.93
N ALA A 510 -11.36 -21.35 -4.34
CA ALA A 510 -12.26 -22.22 -5.12
C ALA A 510 -13.53 -22.62 -4.35
N SER A 511 -13.48 -22.58 -3.02
CA SER A 511 -14.60 -22.79 -2.11
C SER A 511 -15.37 -21.52 -1.75
N ARG A 512 -14.82 -20.31 -2.06
CA ARG A 512 -15.43 -19.03 -1.69
C ARG A 512 -14.93 -17.88 -2.59
N PRO A 513 -15.79 -17.24 -3.41
CA PRO A 513 -15.38 -16.13 -4.29
C PRO A 513 -15.20 -14.78 -3.55
N GLY A 514 -15.32 -14.75 -2.23
CA GLY A 514 -15.60 -13.54 -1.46
C GLY A 514 -14.37 -12.78 -0.99
N LEU A 515 -14.32 -11.49 -1.33
CA LEU A 515 -13.62 -10.47 -0.56
C LEU A 515 -14.28 -10.28 0.81
N ILE A 516 -13.52 -9.75 1.77
CA ILE A 516 -14.07 -9.29 3.06
C ILE A 516 -14.52 -7.83 2.87
N MET A 517 -15.77 -7.66 2.47
CA MET A 517 -16.35 -6.35 2.15
C MET A 517 -16.60 -5.51 3.41
N THR A 518 -16.32 -4.21 3.33
CA THR A 518 -16.82 -3.19 4.27
C THR A 518 -17.83 -2.32 3.52
N PRO A 519 -19.14 -2.42 3.83
CA PRO A 519 -20.18 -1.75 3.04
C PRO A 519 -20.02 -0.22 3.07
N PRO A 520 -20.52 0.52 2.08
CA PRO A 520 -20.44 1.98 2.02
C PRO A 520 -21.15 2.66 3.19
N ALA A 521 -20.71 3.89 3.50
CA ALA A 521 -21.53 4.82 4.27
C ALA A 521 -22.83 5.14 3.51
N THR A 522 -23.90 5.43 4.26
CA THR A 522 -25.20 5.83 3.68
C THR A 522 -25.65 7.18 4.22
N LYS A 523 -26.05 8.08 3.30
CA LYS A 523 -26.58 9.40 3.66
C LYS A 523 -28.00 9.25 4.19
N VAL A 524 -28.25 9.64 5.45
CA VAL A 524 -29.59 9.70 6.03
C VAL A 524 -29.91 11.08 6.60
N ASN A 525 -31.20 11.38 6.77
CA ASN A 525 -31.65 12.65 7.32
C ASN A 525 -31.24 12.76 8.80
N GLY A 526 -30.16 13.50 9.08
CA GLY A 526 -29.62 13.71 10.44
C GLY A 526 -28.13 13.43 10.59
N GLY A 527 -27.49 12.83 9.59
CA GLY A 527 -26.06 12.48 9.57
C GLY A 527 -25.81 11.26 8.69
N ASP A 528 -24.56 10.96 8.39
CA ASP A 528 -24.23 9.73 7.66
C ASP A 528 -24.20 8.52 8.61
N VAL A 529 -24.70 7.37 8.14
CA VAL A 529 -24.48 6.08 8.80
C VAL A 529 -23.24 5.46 8.20
N ILE A 530 -22.19 5.33 9.01
CA ILE A 530 -20.92 4.69 8.67
C ILE A 530 -21.15 3.19 8.40
N GLY A 531 -20.54 2.67 7.34
CA GLY A 531 -20.52 1.23 7.08
C GLY A 531 -19.53 0.53 8.00
N GLU A 532 -19.84 -0.68 8.46
CA GLU A 532 -19.02 -1.38 9.45
C GLU A 532 -18.86 -2.86 9.12
N HIS A 533 -17.69 -3.41 9.42
CA HIS A 533 -17.44 -4.85 9.45
C HIS A 533 -16.36 -5.17 10.49
N ASN A 534 -16.38 -6.37 11.06
CA ASN A 534 -15.39 -6.82 12.05
C ASN A 534 -14.59 -7.99 11.48
N ILE A 535 -13.32 -8.09 11.84
CA ILE A 535 -12.48 -9.24 11.51
C ILE A 535 -11.88 -9.82 12.79
N VAL A 536 -11.89 -11.14 12.90
CA VAL A 536 -11.19 -11.90 13.93
C VAL A 536 -10.25 -12.89 13.23
N ILE A 537 -8.93 -12.75 13.39
CA ILE A 537 -7.94 -13.65 12.78
C ILE A 537 -7.16 -14.40 13.86
N GLN A 538 -7.17 -15.73 13.81
CA GLN A 538 -6.25 -16.57 14.56
C GLN A 538 -5.00 -16.86 13.71
N MET A 539 -3.85 -16.41 14.21
CA MET A 539 -2.54 -16.45 13.55
C MET A 539 -1.77 -17.70 14.00
N ASN A 540 -1.94 -18.84 13.33
CA ASN A 540 -1.33 -20.11 13.71
C ASN A 540 0.09 -20.30 13.11
N PHE A 541 0.85 -19.21 13.07
CA PHE A 541 2.24 -19.14 12.65
C PHE A 541 2.96 -18.00 13.37
N GLU A 542 4.29 -18.04 13.39
CA GLU A 542 5.15 -17.02 13.96
C GLU A 542 5.24 -15.78 13.04
N PRO A 543 5.21 -14.56 13.59
CA PRO A 543 5.41 -13.35 12.80
C PRO A 543 6.85 -13.25 12.28
N SER A 544 7.06 -12.44 11.24
CA SER A 544 8.36 -11.84 11.02
C SER A 544 8.62 -10.78 12.10
N ARG A 545 9.89 -10.56 12.50
CA ARG A 545 10.23 -9.59 13.55
C ARG A 545 9.99 -8.12 13.18
N ARG A 546 9.72 -7.80 11.90
CA ARG A 546 9.73 -6.42 11.38
C ARG A 546 8.36 -5.89 10.96
N LEU A 547 7.72 -6.50 9.95
CA LEU A 547 6.36 -6.18 9.53
C LEU A 547 5.47 -7.32 10.01
N ARG A 548 4.67 -7.04 11.05
CA ARG A 548 3.68 -8.00 11.54
C ARG A 548 2.47 -7.99 10.63
N TRP A 549 1.94 -6.80 10.33
CA TRP A 549 0.65 -6.68 9.69
C TRP A 549 0.69 -5.74 8.50
N TYR A 550 0.13 -6.18 7.39
CA TYR A 550 -0.05 -5.37 6.20
C TYR A 550 -1.46 -5.54 5.69
N GLN A 551 -2.19 -4.45 5.54
CA GLN A 551 -3.59 -4.48 5.15
C GLN A 551 -3.92 -3.35 4.18
N PHE A 552 -4.71 -3.67 3.17
CA PHE A 552 -5.08 -2.74 2.11
C PHE A 552 -6.48 -3.06 1.59
N ASP A 553 -7.05 -2.11 0.83
CA ASP A 553 -8.26 -2.35 0.06
C ASP A 553 -7.91 -2.99 -1.30
N PRO A 554 -8.30 -4.25 -1.57
CA PRO A 554 -8.07 -4.91 -2.85
C PRO A 554 -9.04 -4.48 -3.96
N LEU A 555 -9.89 -3.47 -3.74
CA LEU A 555 -10.77 -2.88 -4.75
C LEU A 555 -10.21 -1.57 -5.31
N HIS A 556 -9.84 -0.66 -4.41
CA HIS A 556 -9.44 0.69 -4.74
C HIS A 556 -8.02 0.97 -4.24
N HIS A 557 -7.13 1.35 -5.17
CA HIS A 557 -5.70 1.42 -4.89
C HIS A 557 -5.13 2.77 -5.25
N GLU A 558 -4.41 3.34 -4.29
CA GLU A 558 -3.34 4.31 -4.47
C GLU A 558 -2.58 4.39 -3.13
N VAL A 559 -3.18 5.05 -2.13
CA VAL A 559 -2.69 5.14 -0.75
C VAL A 559 -3.59 4.38 0.24
N ALA A 560 -4.47 3.50 -0.24
CA ALA A 560 -5.40 2.69 0.55
C ALA A 560 -4.73 1.49 1.27
N VAL A 561 -3.64 1.78 1.97
CA VAL A 561 -2.82 0.82 2.73
C VAL A 561 -2.63 1.33 4.15
N TRP A 562 -2.59 0.41 5.11
CA TRP A 562 -2.11 0.67 6.46
C TRP A 562 -1.42 -0.58 7.02
N SER A 563 -0.46 -0.40 7.93
CA SER A 563 0.48 -1.46 8.31
C SER A 563 0.95 -1.32 9.76
N ILE A 564 1.49 -2.41 10.34
CA ILE A 564 1.90 -2.51 11.74
C ILE A 564 3.20 -3.33 11.86
N HIS A 565 4.14 -2.84 12.67
CA HIS A 565 5.43 -3.47 12.97
C HIS A 565 5.44 -4.26 14.30
#